data_AF-A0A453FIU1-F1
#
_entry.id   AF-A0A453FIU1-F1
#
_cell.length_a   1.000
_cell.length_b   1.000
_cell.length_c   1.000
_cell.angle_alpha   90.00
_cell.angle_beta   90.00
_cell.angle_gamma   90.00
#
_symmetry.space_group_name_H-M   'P 1'
#
loop_
_entity.id
_entity.type
_entity.pdbx_description
1 polymer ?
#
loop_
_entity_poly.entity_id
_entity_poly.type
_entity_poly.pdbx_seq_one_letter_code
_entity_poly.pdbx_strand_id
1 'polypeptide(L)'
;GLVGVKGVFNSFTRGTGFMHRAFQAYAKYRGPLGTVRKGVLVSVGRGFITSHALMSLEARGTLFVSPGMETYEGMIVGEHSRDSDLEVS
;
A
#
# COMPACT_ATOMS: atom_id res chain seq x y z
N GLY A 1 6.86 -3.06 16.49
CA GLY A 1 7.30 -4.21 15.66
C GLY A 1 8.04 -3.64 14.48
N LEU A 2 9.16 -4.23 14.09
CA LEU A 2 10.08 -3.67 13.08
C LEU A 2 9.70 -4.01 11.62
N VAL A 3 8.52 -4.59 11.40
CA VAL A 3 8.01 -4.88 10.05
C VAL A 3 7.70 -3.54 9.35
N GLY A 4 8.33 -3.27 8.20
CA GLY A 4 8.13 -2.04 7.41
C GLY A 4 9.04 -0.85 7.76
N VAL A 5 9.82 -0.90 8.85
CA VAL A 5 10.63 0.24 9.32
C VAL A 5 11.74 0.63 8.35
N LYS A 6 12.29 -0.31 7.59
CA LYS A 6 13.35 -0.04 6.60
C LYS A 6 12.87 0.87 5.45
N GLY A 7 11.63 0.70 4.99
CA GLY A 7 11.06 1.55 3.93
C GLY A 7 10.85 2.98 4.41
N VAL A 8 10.22 3.14 5.58
CA VAL A 8 9.99 4.45 6.20
C VAL A 8 11.31 5.17 6.49
N PHE A 9 12.32 4.45 6.97
CA PHE A 9 13.64 5.02 7.27
C PHE A 9 14.37 5.50 6.01
N ASN A 10 14.34 4.75 4.90
CA ASN A 10 14.91 5.21 3.63
C ASN A 10 14.21 6.46 3.09
N SER A 11 12.88 6.52 3.18
CA SER A 11 12.11 7.72 2.80
C SER A 11 12.45 8.92 3.69
N PHE A 12 12.59 8.73 5.00
CA PHE A 12 12.95 9.80 5.95
C PHE A 12 14.37 10.31 5.74
N THR A 13 15.32 9.41 5.47
CA THR A 13 16.74 9.76 5.32
C THR A 13 17.10 10.15 3.88
N ARG A 14 16.13 10.19 2.96
CA ARG A 14 16.37 10.41 1.52
C ARG A 14 17.53 9.55 0.98
N GLY A 15 17.66 8.33 1.50
CA GLY A 15 18.68 7.36 1.08
C GLY A 15 20.09 7.52 1.69
N THR A 16 20.34 8.44 2.62
CA THR A 16 21.68 8.62 3.23
C THR A 16 21.86 7.91 4.58
N GLY A 17 20.80 7.31 5.13
CA GLY A 17 20.83 6.64 6.42
C GLY A 17 21.34 5.20 6.34
N PHE A 18 22.29 4.86 7.22
CA PHE A 18 22.69 3.47 7.45
C PHE A 18 21.91 2.89 8.64
N MET A 19 21.20 1.77 8.42
CA MET A 19 20.47 1.05 9.47
C MET A 19 20.99 -0.39 9.57
N HIS A 20 21.50 -0.74 10.74
CA HIS A 20 21.87 -2.12 11.09
C HIS A 20 20.84 -2.68 12.07
N ARG A 21 20.44 -3.94 11.87
CA ARG A 21 19.56 -4.67 12.79
C ARG A 21 20.26 -5.92 13.29
N ALA A 22 20.22 -6.16 14.60
CA ALA A 22 20.63 -7.41 15.22
C ALA A 22 19.52 -7.90 16.13
N PHE A 23 19.30 -9.21 16.15
CA PHE A 23 18.38 -9.84 17.08
C PHE A 23 18.99 -9.79 18.49
N GLN A 24 18.26 -9.22 19.47
CA GLN A 24 18.77 -9.08 20.83
C GLN A 24 18.29 -10.22 21.74
N ALA A 25 16.98 -10.42 21.87
CA ALA A 25 16.39 -11.49 22.68
C ALA A 25 14.89 -11.63 22.40
N TYR A 26 14.33 -12.77 22.78
CA TYR A 26 12.88 -12.93 22.92
C TYR A 26 12.40 -12.23 24.20
N ALA A 27 11.29 -11.51 24.13
CA ALA A 27 10.67 -10.82 25.25
C ALA A 27 9.17 -11.11 25.32
N LYS A 28 8.54 -10.87 26.48
CA LYS A 28 7.08 -10.96 26.63
C LYS A 28 6.38 -10.11 25.57
N TYR A 29 5.26 -10.64 25.06
CA TYR A 29 4.42 -9.98 24.08
C TYR A 29 4.03 -8.56 24.53
N ARG A 30 4.33 -7.55 23.70
CA ARG A 30 4.14 -6.13 24.01
C ARG A 30 2.86 -5.53 23.40
N GLY A 31 1.85 -6.36 23.11
CA GLY A 31 0.59 -5.93 22.50
C GLY A 31 0.61 -5.96 20.97
N PRO A 32 -0.53 -5.67 20.34
CA PRO A 32 -0.67 -5.67 18.89
C PRO A 32 0.15 -4.55 18.27
N LEU A 33 0.83 -4.87 17.18
CA LEU A 33 1.51 -3.86 16.38
C LEU A 33 0.46 -2.96 15.76
N GLY A 34 0.55 -1.65 16.02
CA GLY A 34 -0.33 -0.66 15.42
C GLY A 34 -0.36 -0.86 13.91
N THR A 35 -1.51 -1.29 13.40
CA THR A 35 -1.68 -1.53 11.99
C THR A 35 -2.19 -0.22 11.41
N VAL A 36 -1.27 0.62 10.92
CA VAL A 36 -1.66 1.73 10.04
C VAL A 36 -1.90 1.11 8.67
N ARG A 37 -3.00 0.37 8.52
CA ARG A 37 -3.42 -0.15 7.21
C ARG A 37 -4.36 0.88 6.63
N LYS A 38 -3.88 1.63 5.66
CA LYS A 38 -4.77 2.35 4.76
C LYS A 38 -5.56 1.32 3.95
N GLY A 39 -6.79 1.65 3.57
CA GLY A 39 -7.62 0.78 2.75
C GLY A 39 -7.01 0.57 1.37
N VAL A 40 -7.47 -0.44 0.65
CA VAL A 40 -7.03 -0.72 -0.71
C VAL A 40 -8.13 -0.48 -1.74
N LEU A 41 -7.74 -0.05 -2.93
CA LEU A 41 -8.61 -0.01 -4.11
C LEU A 41 -8.50 -1.36 -4.82
N VAL A 42 -9.61 -2.08 -4.95
CA VAL A 42 -9.66 -3.45 -5.49
C VAL A 42 -10.46 -3.49 -6.78
N SER A 43 -9.88 -4.06 -7.84
CA SER A 43 -10.59 -4.26 -9.11
C SER A 43 -11.63 -5.38 -8.98
N VAL A 44 -12.87 -5.13 -9.39
CA VAL A 44 -13.95 -6.15 -9.39
C VAL A 44 -14.08 -6.89 -10.73
N GLY A 45 -13.35 -6.47 -11.75
CA GLY A 45 -13.45 -7.01 -13.09
C GLY A 45 -12.11 -7.32 -13.71
N ARG A 46 -12.17 -8.14 -14.76
CA ARG A 46 -11.06 -8.33 -15.69
C ARG A 46 -11.26 -7.43 -16.90
N GLY A 47 -10.26 -6.63 -17.23
CA GLY A 47 -10.35 -5.73 -18.38
C GLY A 47 -9.16 -4.78 -18.50
N PHE A 48 -9.18 -3.92 -19.50
CA PHE A 48 -8.18 -2.87 -19.65
C PHE A 48 -8.56 -1.66 -18.82
N ILE A 49 -7.60 -1.14 -18.07
CA ILE A 49 -7.77 0.08 -17.31
C ILE A 49 -7.92 1.26 -18.27
N THR A 50 -9.05 1.95 -18.20
CA THR A 50 -9.27 3.17 -18.97
C THR A 50 -8.73 4.38 -18.23
N SER A 51 -8.23 5.39 -18.95
CA SER A 51 -7.77 6.65 -18.35
C SER A 51 -8.90 7.36 -17.58
N HIS A 52 -10.15 7.20 -18.03
CA HIS A 52 -11.32 7.78 -17.37
C HIS A 52 -11.58 7.17 -15.98
N ALA A 53 -11.44 5.84 -15.86
CA ALA A 53 -11.53 5.16 -14.56
C ALA A 53 -10.42 5.64 -13.62
N LEU A 54 -9.17 5.71 -14.10
CA LEU A 54 -8.04 6.17 -13.27
C LEU A 54 -8.22 7.60 -12.78
N MET A 55 -8.67 8.53 -13.63
CA MET A 55 -8.89 9.92 -13.23
C MET A 55 -9.90 10.05 -12.08
N SER A 56 -10.93 9.20 -12.07
CA SER A 56 -11.91 9.15 -10.98
C SER A 56 -11.35 8.53 -9.70
N LEU A 57 -10.36 7.63 -9.83
CA LEU A 57 -9.71 6.93 -8.71
C LEU A 57 -8.51 7.71 -8.14
N GLU A 58 -7.85 8.56 -8.92
CA GLU A 58 -6.79 9.47 -8.45
C GLU A 58 -7.31 10.38 -7.34
N ALA A 59 -8.56 10.84 -7.42
CA ALA A 59 -9.19 11.63 -6.35
C ALA A 59 -9.44 10.81 -5.07
N ARG A 60 -9.44 9.47 -5.14
CA ARG A 60 -9.73 8.57 -4.02
C ARG A 60 -8.47 8.06 -3.33
N GLY A 61 -7.30 8.14 -3.96
CA GLY A 61 -6.05 7.70 -3.36
C GLY A 61 -4.86 7.61 -4.32
N THR A 62 -3.86 6.80 -3.96
CA THR A 62 -2.63 6.64 -4.76
C THR A 62 -2.72 5.37 -5.61
N LEU A 63 -2.55 5.50 -6.92
CA LEU A 63 -2.67 4.39 -7.86
C LEU A 63 -1.33 3.70 -8.12
N PHE A 64 -1.36 2.38 -8.31
CA PHE A 64 -0.20 1.56 -8.62
C PHE A 64 -0.17 1.09 -10.09
N VAL A 65 -1.21 1.40 -10.84
CA VAL A 65 -1.43 0.95 -12.21
C VAL A 65 -1.51 2.14 -13.17
N SER A 66 -1.31 1.88 -14.45
CA SER A 66 -1.36 2.90 -15.52
C SER A 66 -2.45 2.59 -16.55
N PRO A 67 -2.91 3.59 -17.32
CA PRO A 67 -3.92 3.35 -18.36
C PRO A 67 -3.43 2.32 -19.38
N GLY A 68 -4.31 1.43 -19.82
CA GLY A 68 -4.01 0.37 -20.79
C GLY A 68 -3.45 -0.92 -20.19
N MET A 69 -3.23 -0.98 -18.87
CA MET A 69 -2.83 -2.21 -18.19
C MET A 69 -4.05 -3.13 -18.00
N GLU A 70 -3.88 -4.44 -18.14
CA GLU A 70 -4.92 -5.44 -17.90
C GLU A 70 -5.06 -5.69 -16.39
N THR A 71 -6.27 -5.56 -15.85
CA THR A 71 -6.62 -5.94 -14.48
C THR A 71 -7.34 -7.27 -14.45
N TYR A 72 -7.39 -7.86 -13.26
CA TYR A 72 -8.21 -9.01 -12.93
C TYR A 72 -8.98 -8.75 -11.63
N GLU A 73 -10.01 -9.56 -11.38
CA GLU A 73 -10.82 -9.49 -10.17
C GLU A 73 -9.98 -9.76 -8.92
N GLY A 74 -10.10 -8.90 -7.90
CA GLY A 74 -9.31 -8.96 -6.68
C GLY A 74 -7.92 -8.29 -6.79
N MET A 75 -7.54 -7.75 -7.95
CA MET A 75 -6.28 -7.03 -8.10
C MET A 75 -6.29 -5.73 -7.30
N ILE A 76 -5.27 -5.50 -6.48
CA ILE A 76 -5.07 -4.22 -5.78
C ILE A 76 -4.50 -3.21 -6.80
N VAL A 77 -5.31 -2.21 -7.14
CA VAL A 77 -4.96 -1.18 -8.13
C VAL A 77 -4.46 0.12 -7.49
N GLY A 78 -4.62 0.27 -6.17
CA GLY A 78 -4.13 1.43 -5.44
C GLY A 78 -4.35 1.36 -3.94
N GLU A 79 -3.85 2.40 -3.26
CA GLU A 79 -4.07 2.69 -1.85
C GLU A 79 -5.20 3.72 -1.71
N HIS A 80 -6.21 3.40 -0.91
CA HIS A 80 -7.31 4.30 -0.62
C HIS A 80 -6.89 5.34 0.43
N SER A 81 -7.38 6.57 0.29
CA SER A 81 -7.14 7.66 1.25
C SER A 81 -7.77 7.43 2.63
N ARG A 82 -8.70 6.46 2.74
CA ARG A 82 -9.35 6.05 3.99
C ARG A 82 -8.99 4.62 4.35
N ASP A 83 -9.27 4.22 5.59
CA ASP A 83 -8.94 2.89 6.11
C ASP A 83 -9.86 1.78 5.57
N SER A 84 -10.97 2.11 4.91
CA SER A 84 -11.89 1.14 4.33
C SER A 84 -11.42 0.69 2.94
N ASP A 85 -11.54 -0.60 2.63
CA ASP A 85 -11.33 -1.09 1.28
C ASP A 85 -12.46 -0.62 0.36
N LEU A 86 -12.14 -0.37 -0.91
CA LEU A 86 -13.09 0.11 -1.91
C LEU A 86 -12.94 -0.69 -3.20
N GLU A 87 -14.05 -1.31 -3.60
CA GLU A 87 -14.20 -2.04 -4.85
C GLU A 87 -14.48 -1.08 -6.02
N VAL A 88 -13.77 -1.26 -7.12
CA VAL A 88 -13.80 -0.36 -8.29
C VAL A 88 -13.88 -1.17 -9.59
N SER A 89 -14.74 -0.74 -10.53
CA SER A 89 -14.99 -1.38 -11.83
C SER A 89 -14.55 -0.51 -12.99
#